data_AF-A0A7X6T174-F1
#
_entry.id   AF-A0A7X6T174-F1
#
_cell.length_a   1.000
_cell.length_b   1.000
_cell.length_c   1.000
_cell.angle_alpha   90.00
_cell.angle_beta   90.00
_cell.angle_gamma   90.00
#
_symmetry.space_group_name_H-M   'P 1'
#
loop_
_entity.id
_entity.type
_entity.pdbx_description
1 polymer ?
#
loop_
_entity_poly.entity_id
_entity_poly.type
_entity_poly.pdbx_seq_one_letter_code
_entity_poly.pdbx_strand_id
1 'polypeptide(L)' 'NFTPAPREYYRIGVPVHGFYRVLLNSDSRSFGGSDMGLKGGIHSEAVEWHGRSFSLNLTIPPLAMLVLKPK' A
#
# COMPACT_ATOMS: atom_id res chain seq x y z
N ASN A 1 -0.66 -6.16 -7.16
CA ASN A 1 0.53 -6.85 -7.69
C ASN A 1 0.06 -8.13 -8.34
N PHE A 2 0.18 -8.25 -9.67
CA PHE A 2 -0.28 -9.44 -10.40
C PHE A 2 0.86 -10.38 -10.80
N THR A 3 1.97 -10.32 -10.05
CA THR A 3 3.13 -11.21 -10.22
C THR A 3 3.46 -11.87 -8.88
N PRO A 4 4.07 -13.07 -8.88
CA PRO A 4 4.45 -13.78 -7.65
C PRO A 4 5.63 -13.16 -6.91
N ALA A 5 6.31 -12.17 -7.48
CA ALA A 5 7.38 -11.45 -6.79
C ALA A 5 6.81 -10.31 -5.94
N PRO A 6 7.15 -10.22 -4.63
CA PRO A 6 6.78 -9.07 -3.81
C PRO A 6 7.45 -7.78 -4.33
N ARG A 7 6.82 -6.64 -4.06
CA ARG A 7 7.38 -5.32 -4.39
C ARG A 7 7.60 -4.54 -3.12
N GLU A 8 8.85 -4.45 -2.71
CA GLU A 8 9.26 -3.61 -1.59
C GLU A 8 9.49 -2.18 -2.06
N TYR A 9 9.31 -1.23 -1.14
CA TYR A 9 9.53 0.20 -1.37
C TYR A 9 8.82 0.77 -2.62
N TYR A 10 7.64 0.23 -2.93
CA TYR A 10 6.87 0.58 -4.11
C TYR A 10 6.11 1.88 -3.88
N ARG A 11 6.48 2.93 -4.62
CA ARG A 11 5.91 4.26 -4.43
C ARG A 11 4.66 4.48 -5.27
N ILE A 12 3.62 5.04 -4.64
CA ILE A 12 2.37 5.42 -5.31
C ILE A 12 2.01 6.86 -4.92
N GLY A 13 1.80 7.72 -5.92
CA GLY A 13 1.31 9.08 -5.71
C GLY A 13 -0.13 9.09 -5.19
N VAL A 14 -0.40 9.94 -4.20
CA VAL A 14 -1.71 10.08 -3.56
C VAL A 14 -2.12 11.56 -3.47
N PRO A 15 -3.43 11.87 -3.54
CA PRO A 15 -3.89 13.26 -3.69
C PRO A 15 -3.82 14.10 -2.41
N VAL A 16 -3.74 13.48 -1.22
CA VAL A 16 -3.88 14.17 0.06
C VAL A 16 -2.76 13.75 1.01
N HIS A 17 -2.28 14.69 1.82
CA HIS A 17 -1.37 14.38 2.92
C HIS A 17 -2.13 13.79 4.11
N GLY A 18 -1.62 12.72 4.72
CA GLY A 18 -2.17 12.17 5.94
C GLY A 18 -1.93 10.68 6.12
N PHE A 19 -2.69 10.09 7.04
CA PHE A 19 -2.65 8.66 7.29
C PHE A 19 -3.62 7.92 6.37
N TYR A 20 -3.11 6.95 5.63
CA TYR A 20 -3.88 6.05 4.79
C TYR A 20 -4.09 4.73 5.52
N ARG A 21 -5.33 4.46 5.94
CA ARG A 21 -5.72 3.19 6.55
C ARG A 21 -5.81 2.10 5.48
N VAL A 22 -5.22 0.94 5.75
CA VAL A 22 -5.46 -0.29 4.98
C VAL A 22 -6.86 -0.80 5.33
N LEU A 23 -7.76 -0.75 4.35
CA LEU A 23 -9.11 -1.30 4.46
C LEU A 23 -9.14 -2.78 4.12
N LEU A 24 -8.34 -3.20 3.13
CA LEU A 24 -8.23 -4.58 2.69
C LEU A 24 -6.78 -4.89 2.36
N ASN A 25 -6.28 -6.01 2.87
CA ASN A 25 -5.11 -6.69 2.35
C ASN A 25 -5.53 -8.10 1.94
N SER A 26 -5.56 -8.39 0.64
CA SER A 26 -5.96 -9.72 0.16
C SER A 26 -4.95 -10.81 0.50
N ASP A 27 -3.72 -10.44 0.90
CA ASP A 27 -2.69 -11.39 1.36
C ASP A 27 -2.77 -11.67 2.88
N SER A 28 -3.77 -11.16 3.59
CA SER A 28 -3.96 -11.46 5.02
C SER A 28 -4.09 -12.97 5.27
N ARG A 29 -3.60 -13.47 6.42
CA ARG A 29 -3.78 -14.89 6.82
C ARG A 29 -5.25 -15.31 6.85
N SER A 30 -6.16 -14.38 7.16
CA SER A 30 -7.60 -14.66 7.17
C SER A 30 -8.15 -15.09 5.82
N PHE A 31 -7.44 -14.78 4.73
CA PHE A 31 -7.78 -15.18 3.36
C PHE A 31 -6.84 -16.26 2.81
N GLY A 32 -5.99 -16.86 3.64
CA GLY A 32 -5.00 -17.86 3.23
C GLY A 32 -3.72 -17.28 2.60
N GLY A 33 -3.51 -15.96 2.69
CA GLY A 33 -2.29 -15.32 2.21
C GLY A 33 -1.12 -15.39 3.18
N SER A 34 0.01 -14.79 2.78
CA SER A 34 1.28 -14.84 3.53
C SER A 34 1.36 -13.86 4.71
N ASP A 35 0.37 -12.98 4.86
CA ASP A 35 0.31 -11.85 5.79
C ASP A 35 1.34 -10.76 5.54
N MET A 36 1.90 -10.71 4.34
CA MET A 36 2.87 -9.70 3.96
C MET A 36 2.15 -8.36 3.72
N GLY A 37 2.90 -7.25 3.88
CA GLY A 37 2.40 -5.89 3.68
C GLY A 37 2.09 -5.15 4.97
N LEU A 38 1.31 -4.07 4.86
CA LEU A 38 1.06 -3.13 5.96
C LEU A 38 -0.10 -3.59 6.84
N LYS A 39 0.13 -3.60 8.16
CA LYS A 39 -0.91 -3.79 9.17
C LYS A 39 -1.39 -2.43 9.67
N GLY A 40 -2.66 -2.11 9.40
CA GLY A 40 -3.30 -0.88 9.87
C GLY A 40 -3.28 0.28 8.88
N GLY A 41 -2.10 0.78 8.51
CA GLY A 41 -1.97 1.91 7.58
C GLY A 41 -0.58 2.52 7.51
N ILE A 42 -0.46 3.61 6.76
CA ILE A 42 0.81 4.29 6.49
C ILE A 42 0.59 5.80 6.30
N HIS A 43 1.59 6.61 6.68
CA HIS A 43 1.56 8.04 6.41
C HIS A 43 2.09 8.36 5.01
N SER A 44 1.46 9.33 4.34
CA SER A 44 2.02 9.93 3.13
C SER A 44 3.25 10.76 3.43
N GLU A 45 4.17 10.78 2.48
CA GLU A 45 5.34 11.65 2.49
C GLU A 45 5.12 12.79 1.49
N ALA A 46 5.71 13.96 1.77
CA ALA A 46 5.77 15.10 0.86
C ALA A 46 6.82 14.87 -0.25
N VAL A 47 6.63 13.79 -1.01
CA VAL A 47 7.49 13.38 -2.12
C VAL A 47 6.60 13.24 -3.35
N GLU A 48 6.90 14.02 -4.38
CA GLU A 48 6.12 14.00 -5.62
C GLU A 48 6.25 12.67 -6.34
N TRP A 49 5.12 12.09 -6.75
CA TRP A 49 5.09 10.84 -7.50
C TRP A 49 3.80 10.71 -8.30
N HIS A 50 3.84 10.08 -9.48
CA HIS A 50 2.69 9.91 -10.38
C HIS A 50 1.86 11.21 -10.60
N GLY A 51 2.51 12.38 -10.66
CA GLY A 51 1.84 13.68 -10.83
C GLY A 51 1.05 14.16 -9.61
N ARG A 52 1.37 13.68 -8.40
CA ARG A 52 0.77 14.10 -7.14
C ARG A 52 1.85 14.61 -6.18
N SER A 53 1.52 15.61 -5.36
CA SER A 53 2.45 16.23 -4.40
C SER A 53 2.83 15.33 -3.22
N PHE A 54 2.05 14.28 -2.95
CA PHE A 54 2.28 13.34 -1.88
C PHE A 54 2.36 11.91 -2.42
N SER A 55 3.04 11.03 -1.70
CA SER A 55 3.12 9.62 -2.06
C SER A 55 3.23 8.69 -0.86
N LEU A 56 2.90 7.42 -1.08
CA LEU A 56 3.05 6.33 -0.11
C LEU A 56 4.18 5.41 -0.54
N ASN A 57 5.01 5.01 0.40
CA ASN A 57 6.06 4.02 0.20
C ASN A 57 5.59 2.65 0.71
N LEU A 58 5.14 1.77 -0.18
CA LEU A 58 4.40 0.56 0.18
C LEU A 58 5.21 -0.71 -0.04
N THR A 59 5.03 -1.70 0.84
CA THR A 59 5.35 -3.09 0.52
C THR A 59 4.10 -3.77 -0.03
N ILE A 60 4.11 -4.12 -1.31
CA ILE A 60 3.00 -4.79 -1.99
C ILE A 60 3.27 -6.30 -2.02
N PRO A 61 2.41 -7.13 -1.39
CA PRO A 61 2.59 -8.57 -1.36
C PRO A 61 2.52 -9.21 -2.75
N PRO A 62 3.02 -10.44 -2.92
CA PRO A 62 2.90 -11.18 -4.18
C PRO A 62 1.43 -11.50 -4.48
N LEU A 63 1.03 -11.40 -5.76
CA LEU A 63 -0.32 -11.74 -6.23
C LEU A 63 -1.49 -11.14 -5.42
N ALA A 64 -1.27 -9.95 -4.81
CA ALA A 64 -2.23 -9.36 -3.88
C ALA A 64 -2.70 -7.96 -4.28
N MET A 65 -3.81 -7.54 -3.68
CA MET A 65 -4.38 -6.21 -3.75
C MET A 65 -4.46 -5.58 -2.36
N LEU A 66 -4.13 -4.28 -2.30
CA LEU A 66 -4.33 -3.43 -1.12
C LEU A 66 -5.39 -2.38 -1.44
N VAL A 67 -6.34 -2.18 -0.54
CA VAL A 67 -7.30 -1.06 -0.59
C VAL A 67 -6.97 -0.11 0.54
N LEU A 68 -6.72 1.16 0.21
CA LEU A 68 -6.29 2.19 1.14
C LEU A 68 -7.30 3.34 1.14
N LYS A 69 -7.56 3.94 2.31
CA LYS A 69 -8.41 5.12 2.45
C LYS A 69 -7.73 6.17 3.32
N PRO A 70 -7.67 7.46 2.89
CA PRO A 70 -7.20 8.54 3.75
C PRO A 70 -8.13 8.68 4.96
N LYS A 71 -7.56 8.83 6.16
CA LYS A 71 -8.29 9.25 7.35
C LYS A 71 -8.55 10.74 7.33
#